data_AF-A0A7S0JH58-F1
#
_entry.id   AF-A0A7S0JH58-F1
#
_cell.length_a   1.000
_cell.length_b   1.000
_cell.length_c   1.000
_cell.angle_alpha   90.00
_cell.angle_beta   90.00
_cell.angle_gamma   90.00
#
_symmetry.space_group_name_H-M   'P 1'
#
loop_
_entity.id
_entity.type
_entity.pdbx_description
1 polymer ?
#
loop_
_entity_poly.entity_id
_entity_poly.type
_entity_poly.pdbx_seq_one_letter_code
_entity_poly.pdbx_strand_id
1 'polypeptide(L)'
;FVGVILCFTNMYFGLQTGWVTMGSIQCAVVGFAIFRFCLGAGSRPFTVHENVVVQTVGVATATLPLAGGFVGIIPALKLISPPNGPADIAVNPWVQLAWAFALTYFGIFFAVPLRRQVILVEELRFPSGTATAKMIE
;
A
#
# COMPACT_ATOMS: atom_id res chain seq x y z
N PHE A 1 5.42 -2.57 -12.20
CA PHE A 1 6.76 -3.15 -11.98
C PHE A 1 7.41 -2.64 -10.70
N VAL A 2 7.66 -1.32 -10.58
CA VAL A 2 8.32 -0.72 -9.40
C VAL A 2 7.62 -1.06 -8.08
N GLY A 3 6.28 -0.94 -8.04
CA GLY A 3 5.49 -1.31 -6.86
C GLY A 3 5.63 -2.78 -6.46
N VAL A 4 5.88 -3.70 -7.40
CA VAL A 4 6.09 -5.13 -7.11
C VAL A 4 7.46 -5.37 -6.48
N ILE A 5 8.51 -4.72 -7.02
CA ILE A 5 9.85 -4.78 -6.41
C ILE A 5 9.79 -4.21 -5.00
N LEU A 6 9.19 -3.03 -4.83
CA LEU A 6 9.02 -2.42 -3.51
C LEU A 6 8.17 -3.29 -2.57
N CYS A 7 7.17 -4.00 -3.08
CA CYS A 7 6.37 -4.95 -2.29
C CYS A 7 7.26 -6.08 -1.72
N PHE A 8 8.10 -6.71 -2.54
CA PHE A 8 9.01 -7.75 -2.06
C PHE A 8 10.04 -7.20 -1.08
N THR A 9 10.60 -6.03 -1.37
CA THR A 9 11.53 -5.33 -0.48
C THR A 9 10.88 -4.99 0.86
N ASN A 10 9.67 -4.43 0.85
CA ASN A 10 8.90 -4.10 2.04
C ASN A 10 8.43 -5.33 2.81
N MET A 11 8.15 -6.45 2.15
CA MET A 11 7.87 -7.73 2.82
C MET A 11 9.10 -8.21 3.58
N TYR A 12 10.27 -8.21 2.93
CA TYR A 12 11.53 -8.65 3.55
C TYR A 12 11.94 -7.75 4.72
N PHE A 13 12.03 -6.44 4.50
CA PHE A 13 12.36 -5.50 5.56
C PHE A 13 11.29 -5.45 6.64
N GLY A 14 10.00 -5.49 6.28
CA GLY A 14 8.91 -5.47 7.24
C GLY A 14 8.88 -6.70 8.15
N LEU A 15 9.32 -7.86 7.67
CA LEU A 15 9.47 -9.06 8.53
C LEU A 15 10.66 -8.95 9.48
N GLN A 16 11.74 -8.25 9.11
CA GLN A 16 12.95 -8.11 9.93
C GLN A 16 12.88 -6.94 10.91
N THR A 17 12.45 -5.77 10.46
CA THR A 17 12.52 -4.51 11.19
C THR A 17 11.15 -3.94 11.54
N GLY A 18 10.07 -4.50 10.98
CA GLY A 18 8.72 -3.94 11.13
C GLY A 18 8.48 -2.63 10.36
N TRP A 19 9.48 -2.14 9.62
CA TRP A 19 9.39 -0.86 8.90
C TRP A 19 9.02 -1.07 7.43
N VAL A 20 8.04 -0.29 6.94
CA VAL A 20 7.63 -0.26 5.52
C VAL A 20 7.79 1.14 4.95
N THR A 21 8.26 1.23 3.70
CA THR A 21 8.36 2.51 2.98
C THR A 21 7.26 2.58 1.92
N MET A 22 6.54 3.71 1.87
CA MET A 22 5.48 3.92 0.88
C MET A 22 6.03 4.12 -0.55
N GLY A 23 7.29 4.53 -0.69
CA GLY A 23 7.99 4.55 -1.98
C GLY A 23 7.41 5.50 -3.04
N SER A 24 6.64 6.51 -2.64
CA SER A 24 5.77 7.29 -3.54
C SER A 24 6.55 8.09 -4.60
N ILE A 25 7.64 8.75 -4.20
CA ILE A 25 8.51 9.50 -5.11
C ILE A 25 9.19 8.56 -6.10
N GLN A 26 9.66 7.39 -5.65
CA GLN A 26 10.29 6.41 -6.55
C GLN A 26 9.29 5.91 -7.61
N CYS A 27 8.05 5.64 -7.21
CA CYS A 27 6.99 5.22 -8.15
C CYS A 27 6.69 6.31 -9.20
N ALA A 28 6.61 7.58 -8.80
CA ALA A 28 6.35 8.69 -9.72
C ALA A 28 7.51 8.92 -10.71
N VAL A 29 8.76 8.95 -10.23
CA VAL A 29 9.94 9.21 -11.06
C VAL A 29 10.15 8.09 -12.07
N VAL A 30 10.06 6.83 -11.64
CA VAL A 30 10.27 5.69 -12.54
C VAL A 30 9.07 5.52 -13.49
N GLY A 31 7.85 5.82 -13.03
CA GLY A 31 6.67 5.88 -13.88
C GLY A 31 6.86 6.87 -15.03
N PHE A 32 7.30 8.09 -14.72
CA PHE A 32 7.61 9.11 -15.71
C PHE A 32 8.77 8.69 -16.64
N ALA A 33 9.84 8.11 -16.10
CA ALA A 33 11.00 7.66 -16.89
C ALA A 33 10.63 6.56 -17.90
N ILE A 34 9.84 5.57 -17.48
CA ILE A 34 9.37 4.49 -18.37
C ILE A 34 8.43 5.04 -19.43
N PHE A 35 7.50 5.94 -19.06
CA PHE A 35 6.61 6.59 -20.04
C PHE A 35 7.40 7.39 -21.07
N ARG A 36 8.40 8.18 -20.63
CA ARG A 36 9.29 8.95 -21.50
C ARG A 36 10.08 8.06 -22.47
N PHE A 37 10.53 6.89 -22.01
CA PHE A 37 11.34 5.96 -22.79
C PHE A 37 10.51 5.11 -23.75
N CYS A 38 9.33 4.63 -23.34
CA CYS A 38 8.45 3.78 -24.15
C CYS A 38 7.58 4.54 -25.16
N LEU A 39 7.12 5.76 -24.87
CA LEU A 39 6.28 6.53 -25.80
C LEU A 39 7.08 7.36 -26.80
N GLY A 40 8.41 7.38 -26.68
CA GLY A 40 9.27 8.19 -27.52
C GLY A 40 9.04 9.69 -27.32
N ALA A 41 9.96 10.51 -27.83
CA ALA A 41 9.95 11.95 -27.59
C ALA A 41 8.72 12.71 -28.17
N GLY A 42 7.81 12.03 -28.88
CA GLY A 42 6.73 12.63 -29.67
C GLY A 42 5.29 12.16 -29.39
N SER A 43 5.03 11.22 -28.47
CA SER A 43 3.65 10.86 -28.11
C SER A 43 3.22 11.52 -26.81
N ARG A 44 2.04 12.16 -26.87
CA ARG A 44 1.18 12.76 -25.82
C ARG A 44 1.87 13.14 -24.49
N PRO A 45 1.79 14.42 -24.05
CA PRO A 45 2.40 14.83 -22.79
C PRO A 45 1.79 14.03 -21.63
N PHE A 46 2.64 13.34 -20.85
CA PHE A 46 2.23 12.61 -19.66
C PHE A 46 1.62 13.60 -18.66
N THR A 47 0.35 13.42 -18.37
CA THR A 47 -0.41 14.36 -17.55
C THR A 47 -0.15 14.13 -16.06
N VAL A 48 -0.33 15.18 -15.26
CA VAL A 48 -0.19 15.08 -13.79
C VAL A 48 -1.16 14.03 -13.22
N HIS A 49 -2.35 13.90 -13.81
CA HIS A 49 -3.34 12.89 -13.40
C HIS A 49 -2.85 11.46 -13.63
N GLU A 50 -2.21 11.17 -14.76
CA GLU A 50 -1.63 9.84 -15.04
C GLU A 50 -0.50 9.53 -14.07
N ASN A 51 0.33 10.52 -13.72
CA ASN A 51 1.38 10.33 -12.72
C ASN A 51 0.81 9.99 -11.34
N VAL A 52 -0.26 10.67 -10.93
CA VAL A 52 -0.95 10.37 -9.67
C VAL A 52 -1.55 8.96 -9.69
N VAL A 53 -2.11 8.50 -10.81
CA VAL A 53 -2.61 7.13 -10.93
C VAL A 53 -1.47 6.12 -10.82
N VAL A 54 -0.36 6.32 -11.54
CA VAL A 54 0.81 5.42 -11.49
C VAL A 54 1.42 5.38 -10.09
N GLN A 55 1.54 6.55 -9.44
CA GLN A 55 2.03 6.67 -8.08
C GLN A 55 1.11 5.95 -7.09
N THR A 56 -0.19 6.19 -7.13
CA THR A 56 -1.15 5.59 -6.19
C THR A 56 -1.20 4.07 -6.34
N VAL A 57 -1.21 3.55 -7.56
CA VAL A 57 -1.15 2.10 -7.82
C VAL A 57 0.19 1.52 -7.37
N GLY A 58 1.29 2.22 -7.64
CA GLY A 58 2.63 1.82 -7.21
C GLY A 58 2.76 1.73 -5.70
N VAL A 59 2.31 2.76 -4.98
CA VAL A 59 2.29 2.83 -3.52
C VAL A 59 1.37 1.75 -2.94
N ALA A 60 0.15 1.60 -3.46
CA ALA A 60 -0.79 0.58 -3.00
C ALA A 60 -0.18 -0.83 -3.09
N THR A 61 0.47 -1.13 -4.21
CA THR A 61 1.18 -2.40 -4.41
C THR A 61 2.35 -2.54 -3.44
N ALA A 62 3.15 -1.49 -3.25
CA ALA A 62 4.29 -1.50 -2.32
C ALA A 62 3.87 -1.74 -0.86
N THR A 63 2.66 -1.31 -0.49
CA THR A 63 2.12 -1.40 0.88
C THR A 63 1.25 -2.61 1.14
N LEU A 64 1.04 -3.46 0.13
CA LEU A 64 0.24 -4.67 0.25
C LEU A 64 0.68 -5.61 1.40
N PRO A 65 1.99 -5.79 1.68
CA PRO A 65 2.45 -6.61 2.81
C PRO A 65 1.97 -6.10 4.17
N LEU A 66 1.85 -4.77 4.31
CA LEU A 66 1.35 -4.13 5.52
C LEU A 66 -0.17 -4.36 5.64
N ALA A 67 -0.91 -4.18 4.55
CA ALA A 67 -2.36 -4.39 4.51
C ALA A 67 -2.75 -5.84 4.82
N GLY A 68 -1.97 -6.81 4.35
CA GLY A 68 -2.15 -8.24 4.66
C GLY A 68 -1.74 -8.64 6.09
N GLY A 69 -1.25 -7.70 6.90
CA GLY A 69 -0.81 -7.95 8.27
C GLY A 69 0.45 -8.82 8.38
N PHE A 70 1.23 -8.93 7.31
CA PHE A 70 2.48 -9.69 7.32
C PHE A 70 3.60 -8.93 8.02
N VAL A 71 3.60 -7.61 7.88
CA VAL A 71 4.57 -6.72 8.52
C VAL A 71 4.09 -6.36 9.93
N GLY A 72 4.98 -6.49 10.91
CA GLY A 72 4.72 -6.13 12.31
C GLY A 72 3.92 -7.19 13.09
N ILE A 73 2.74 -7.60 12.60
CA ILE A 73 1.84 -8.51 13.32
C ILE A 73 2.40 -9.95 13.38
N ILE A 74 2.80 -10.54 12.25
CA ILE A 74 3.38 -11.89 12.23
C ILE A 74 4.69 -11.97 13.05
N PRO A 75 5.65 -11.03 12.92
CA PRO A 75 6.81 -10.98 13.80
C PRO A 75 6.46 -10.85 15.29
N ALA A 76 5.49 -10.00 15.65
CA ALA A 76 5.06 -9.84 17.05
C ALA A 76 4.43 -11.12 17.61
N LEU A 77 3.60 -11.82 16.81
CA LEU A 77 3.01 -13.11 17.19
C LEU A 77 4.08 -14.19 17.41
N LYS A 78 5.16 -14.19 16.63
CA LYS A 78 6.30 -15.09 16.83
C LYS A 78 7.05 -14.80 18.14
N LEU A 79 7.15 -13.54 18.55
CA LEU A 79 7.86 -13.15 19.79
C LEU A 79 7.05 -13.48 21.05
N ILE A 80 5.72 -13.43 20.98
CA ILE A 80 4.82 -13.61 22.13
C ILE A 80 4.45 -15.09 22.36
N SER A 81 4.58 -15.95 21.36
CA SER A 81 4.02 -17.31 21.44
C SER A 81 4.94 -18.32 22.17
N PRO A 82 4.40 -19.09 23.15
CA PRO A 82 5.10 -20.25 23.73
C PRO A 82 5.24 -21.40 22.71
N PRO A 83 6.03 -22.47 23.01
CA PRO A 83 6.36 -23.56 22.07
C PRO A 83 5.18 -24.26 21.39
N ASN A 84 3.95 -24.15 21.93
CA ASN A 84 2.70 -24.70 21.38
C ASN A 84 1.59 -23.62 21.23
N GLY A 85 1.96 -22.34 21.15
CA GLY A 85 1.03 -21.22 21.00
C GLY A 85 0.69 -20.90 19.53
N PRO A 86 -0.01 -19.77 19.25
CA PRO A 86 -0.37 -19.33 17.90
C PRO A 86 0.82 -19.06 16.94
N ALA A 87 2.06 -19.39 17.35
CA ALA A 87 3.24 -19.47 16.51
C ALA A 87 3.03 -20.34 15.25
N ASP A 88 2.16 -21.35 15.30
CA ASP A 88 1.90 -22.26 14.17
C ASP A 88 1.28 -21.55 12.95
N ILE A 89 0.59 -20.42 13.19
CA ILE A 89 0.07 -19.51 12.16
C ILE A 89 1.21 -18.92 11.33
N ALA A 90 2.40 -18.77 11.91
CA ALA A 90 3.55 -18.16 11.26
C ALA A 90 4.44 -19.19 10.52
N VAL A 91 4.13 -20.48 10.62
CA VAL A 91 4.90 -21.59 10.01
C VAL A 91 4.13 -22.25 8.86
N ASN A 92 2.79 -22.30 8.93
CA ASN A 92 1.98 -22.90 7.88
C ASN A 92 1.55 -21.86 6.81
N PRO A 93 2.02 -21.98 5.55
CA PRO A 93 1.71 -21.02 4.48
C PRO A 93 0.21 -20.96 4.13
N TRP A 94 -0.54 -22.04 4.34
CA TRP A 94 -1.98 -22.06 4.12
C TRP A 94 -2.74 -21.22 5.16
N VAL A 95 -2.28 -21.25 6.41
CA VAL A 95 -2.87 -20.44 7.48
C VAL A 95 -2.56 -18.96 7.26
N GLN A 96 -1.34 -18.64 6.82
CA GLN A 96 -0.96 -17.27 6.44
C GLN A 96 -1.78 -16.72 5.26
N LEU A 97 -2.06 -17.58 4.27
CA LEU A 97 -2.91 -17.21 3.14
C LEU A 97 -4.35 -16.95 3.60
N ALA A 98 -4.92 -17.85 4.41
CA ALA A 98 -6.26 -17.67 4.98
C ALA A 98 -6.36 -16.41 5.86
N TRP A 99 -5.33 -16.13 6.66
CA TRP A 99 -5.22 -14.92 7.47
C TRP A 99 -5.22 -13.65 6.62
N ALA A 100 -4.40 -13.60 5.57
CA ALA A 100 -4.33 -12.45 4.68
C ALA A 100 -5.64 -12.24 3.92
N PHE A 101 -6.29 -13.31 3.46
CA PHE A 101 -7.61 -13.24 2.84
C PHE A 101 -8.67 -12.71 3.81
N ALA A 102 -8.68 -13.21 5.05
CA ALA A 102 -9.62 -12.75 6.07
C ALA A 102 -9.42 -11.26 6.39
N LEU A 103 -8.18 -10.81 6.61
CA LEU A 103 -7.86 -9.40 6.87
C LEU A 103 -8.20 -8.50 5.69
N THR A 104 -7.87 -8.94 4.47
CA THR A 104 -8.16 -8.16 3.26
C THR A 104 -9.66 -8.06 3.02
N TYR A 105 -10.39 -9.16 3.18
CA TYR A 105 -11.85 -9.18 3.06
C TYR A 105 -12.52 -8.28 4.10
N PHE A 106 -12.09 -8.37 5.36
CA PHE A 106 -12.56 -7.52 6.45
C PHE A 106 -12.26 -6.04 6.15
N GLY A 107 -11.03 -5.72 5.73
CA GLY A 107 -10.63 -4.36 5.36
C GLY A 107 -11.49 -3.77 4.23
N ILE A 108 -11.76 -4.54 3.18
CA ILE A 108 -12.63 -4.11 2.07
C ILE A 108 -14.06 -3.92 2.55
N PHE A 109 -14.58 -4.84 3.37
CA PHE A 109 -15.94 -4.77 3.90
C PHE A 109 -16.16 -3.50 4.74
N PHE A 110 -15.17 -3.05 5.51
CA PHE A 110 -15.24 -1.78 6.24
C PHE A 110 -14.93 -0.55 5.37
N ALA A 111 -14.02 -0.66 4.40
CA ALA A 111 -13.65 0.45 3.53
C ALA A 111 -14.83 0.93 2.66
N VAL A 112 -15.67 0.02 2.15
CA VAL A 112 -16.82 0.36 1.29
C VAL A 112 -17.89 1.23 2.00
N PRO A 113 -18.44 0.85 3.17
CA PRO A 113 -19.41 1.67 3.88
C PRO A 113 -18.77 2.95 4.44
N LEU A 114 -17.53 2.87 4.92
CA LEU A 114 -16.82 4.04 5.45
C LEU A 114 -16.62 5.09 4.36
N ARG A 115 -16.28 4.68 3.12
CA ARG A 115 -16.21 5.58 1.95
C ARG A 115 -17.50 6.36 1.77
N ARG A 116 -18.66 5.73 1.95
CA ARG A 116 -19.96 6.38 1.78
C ARG A 116 -20.21 7.41 2.88
N GLN A 117 -19.86 7.12 4.13
CA GLN A 117 -20.01 8.09 5.21
C GLN A 117 -19.01 9.26 5.08
N VAL A 118 -17.72 8.97 4.93
CA VAL A 118 -16.66 10.00 4.94
C VAL A 118 -16.58 10.84 3.68
N ILE A 119 -16.95 10.31 2.51
CA ILE A 119 -16.85 11.05 1.23
C ILE A 119 -18.20 11.63 0.80
N LEU A 120 -19.30 10.87 0.90
CA LEU A 120 -20.60 11.28 0.35
C LEU A 120 -21.52 11.98 1.35
N VAL A 121 -21.41 11.70 2.65
CA VAL A 121 -22.33 12.26 3.66
C VAL A 121 -21.67 13.40 4.43
N GLU A 122 -20.45 13.19 4.91
CA GLU A 122 -19.76 14.18 5.74
C GLU A 122 -18.96 15.21 4.93
N GLU A 123 -18.78 15.00 3.61
CA GLU A 123 -17.92 15.81 2.72
C GLU A 123 -16.65 16.30 3.45
N LEU A 124 -16.01 15.38 4.21
CA LEU A 124 -14.90 15.75 5.07
C LEU A 124 -13.78 16.26 4.19
N ARG A 125 -13.68 17.58 4.18
CA ARG A 125 -12.71 18.40 3.49
C ARG A 125 -11.35 17.95 3.95
N PHE A 126 -10.74 17.00 3.23
CA PHE A 126 -9.48 16.35 3.60
C PHE A 126 -8.54 17.45 4.10
N PRO A 127 -8.18 17.50 5.40
CA PRO A 127 -7.46 18.64 5.94
C PRO A 127 -6.14 18.87 5.18
N SER A 128 -5.53 17.81 4.66
CA SER A 128 -4.37 17.88 3.76
C SER A 128 -4.69 18.39 2.33
N GLY A 129 -5.73 17.88 1.66
CA GLY A 129 -6.09 18.32 0.30
C GLY A 129 -6.64 19.75 0.25
N THR A 130 -7.23 20.20 1.36
CA THR A 130 -7.81 21.53 1.49
C THR A 130 -6.80 22.57 1.96
N ALA A 131 -5.89 22.19 2.87
CA ALA A 131 -4.77 23.06 3.22
C ALA A 131 -3.91 23.36 2.00
N THR A 132 -3.68 22.37 1.12
CA THR A 132 -2.96 22.60 -0.14
C THR A 132 -3.74 23.50 -1.10
N ALA A 133 -5.08 23.36 -1.19
CA ALA A 133 -5.90 24.24 -2.02
C ALA A 133 -5.91 25.69 -1.52
N LYS A 134 -5.92 25.91 -0.19
CA LYS A 134 -5.83 27.26 0.41
C LYS A 134 -4.43 27.85 0.42
N MET A 135 -3.37 27.05 0.27
CA MET A 135 -1.98 27.54 0.18
C MET A 135 -1.59 27.97 -1.23
N ILE A 136 -2.40 27.61 -2.24
CA ILE A 136 -2.19 27.99 -3.65
C ILE A 136 -3.14 29.13 -4.07
N GLU A 137 -4.04 29.55 -3.18
CA GLU A 137 -4.87 30.77 -3.31
C GLU A 137 -4.17 31.95 -2.62
#